data_AF-A0A1B0GEB4-F1
#
_entry.id   AF-A0A1B0GEB4-F1
#
_cell.length_a   1.000
_cell.length_b   1.000
_cell.length_c   1.000
_cell.angle_alpha   90.00
_cell.angle_beta   90.00
_cell.angle_gamma   90.00
#
_symmetry.space_group_name_H-M   'P 1'
#
loop_
_entity.id
_entity.type
_entity.pdbx_description
1 polymer ?
#
loop_
_entity_poly.entity_id
_entity_poly.type
_entity_poly.pdbx_seq_one_letter_code
_entity_poly.pdbx_strand_id
1 'polypeptide(L)'
;MRQADLEGNEDTSFNRNQSILSLIDFTFPAFPGVQLSFLVQYFLLYPEVQKHIQKEIDEVVGARRLSILEDCQFMSYTEATIREILRIETLVPSSVPHKSLVDTELRVIRSPRIH
;
A
#
# COMPACT_ATOMS: atom_id res chain seq x y z
N MET A 1 4.72 45.18 17.63
CA MET A 1 4.73 44.13 16.59
C MET A 1 3.28 43.70 16.38
N ARG A 2 2.46 44.64 15.89
CA ARG A 2 1.94 44.78 14.50
C ARG A 2 1.14 43.55 14.04
N GLN A 3 -0.18 43.71 14.12
CA GLN A 3 -1.25 42.91 13.54
C GLN A 3 -1.21 42.90 11.99
N ALA A 4 -0.04 42.69 11.38
CA ALA A 4 0.17 42.81 9.94
C ALA A 4 0.45 41.47 9.22
N ASP A 5 0.58 40.35 9.96
CA ASP A 5 0.85 39.03 9.35
C ASP A 5 -0.44 38.22 9.07
N LEU A 6 -1.60 38.88 9.04
CA LEU A 6 -2.91 38.26 8.73
C LEU A 6 -3.43 38.61 7.34
N GLU A 7 -2.61 39.21 6.48
CA GLU A 7 -2.87 39.17 5.03
C GLU A 7 -2.28 37.85 4.51
N GLY A 8 -3.17 36.86 4.37
CA GLY A 8 -2.83 35.56 3.82
C GLY A 8 -2.17 35.71 2.46
N ASN A 9 -0.92 35.27 2.38
CA ASN A 9 -0.24 35.09 1.10
C ASN A 9 -0.93 33.93 0.35
N GLU A 10 -1.86 34.27 -0.54
CA GLU A 10 -2.67 33.31 -1.32
C GLU A 10 -1.85 32.43 -2.28
N ASP A 11 -0.54 32.70 -2.43
CA ASP A 11 0.35 31.99 -3.36
C ASP A 11 1.21 30.88 -2.71
N THR A 12 0.96 30.51 -1.44
CA THR A 12 1.73 29.44 -0.78
C THR A 12 1.02 28.09 -0.87
N SER A 13 1.64 27.14 -1.58
CA SER A 13 1.15 25.76 -1.72
C SER A 13 1.11 24.96 -0.41
N PHE A 14 1.70 25.49 0.67
CA PHE A 14 1.82 24.81 1.95
C PHE A 14 0.91 25.46 3.01
N ASN A 15 -0.39 25.17 2.94
CA ASN A 15 -1.37 25.52 3.96
C ASN A 15 -1.42 24.44 5.07
N ARG A 16 -1.68 24.83 6.32
CA ARG A 16 -1.88 23.91 7.46
C ARG A 16 -2.90 22.81 7.16
N ASN A 17 -4.01 23.14 6.49
CA ASN A 17 -5.01 22.13 6.11
C ASN A 17 -4.44 21.13 5.11
N GLN A 18 -3.63 21.58 4.14
CA GLN A 18 -2.95 20.70 3.20
C GLN A 18 -1.93 19.80 3.91
N SER A 19 -1.20 20.33 4.90
CA SER A 19 -0.28 19.52 5.72
C SER A 19 -1.00 18.44 6.51
N ILE A 20 -2.16 18.74 7.10
CA ILE A 20 -2.99 17.77 7.82
C ILE A 20 -3.53 16.69 6.85
N LEU A 21 -4.03 17.10 5.67
CA LEU A 21 -4.53 16.18 4.66
C LEU A 21 -3.44 15.25 4.14
N SER A 22 -2.26 15.76 3.82
CA SER A 22 -1.12 14.93 3.38
C SER A 22 -0.70 13.89 4.43
N LEU A 23 -0.81 14.20 5.72
CA LEU A 23 -0.52 13.24 6.79
C LEU A 23 -1.54 12.09 6.80
N ILE A 24 -2.82 12.41 6.61
CA ILE A 24 -3.89 11.40 6.53
C ILE A 24 -3.69 10.52 5.31
N ASP A 25 -3.42 11.12 4.14
CA ASP A 25 -3.20 10.39 2.89
C ASP A 25 -2.00 9.43 2.97
N PHE A 26 -0.95 9.79 3.71
CA PHE A 26 0.20 8.91 3.94
C PHE A 26 -0.10 7.80 4.95
N THR A 27 -0.73 8.16 6.08
CA THR A 27 -0.89 7.23 7.21
C THR A 27 -1.98 6.19 6.99
N PHE A 28 -3.09 6.56 6.33
CA PHE A 28 -4.23 5.66 6.15
C PHE A 28 -3.89 4.42 5.31
N PRO A 29 -3.26 4.54 4.11
CA PRO A 29 -2.87 3.37 3.32
C PRO A 29 -1.72 2.57 3.93
N ALA A 30 -0.85 3.23 4.71
CA ALA A 30 0.30 2.61 5.35
C ALA A 30 -0.06 1.70 6.52
N PHE A 31 -1.31 1.74 7.02
CA PHE A 31 -1.75 0.89 8.11
C PHE A 31 -1.83 -0.59 7.67
N PRO A 32 -0.96 -1.49 8.18
CA PRO A 32 -0.83 -2.85 7.66
C PRO A 32 -1.82 -3.85 8.30
N GLY A 33 -2.71 -3.38 9.20
CA GLY A 33 -3.48 -4.26 10.07
C GLY A 33 -4.42 -5.22 9.34
N VAL A 34 -4.99 -4.79 8.21
CA VAL A 34 -5.90 -5.63 7.43
C VAL A 34 -5.14 -6.71 6.66
N GLN A 35 -4.01 -6.34 6.05
CA GLN A 35 -3.11 -7.24 5.31
C GLN A 35 -2.57 -8.35 6.22
N LEU A 36 -2.14 -8.00 7.44
CA LEU A 36 -1.63 -8.97 8.41
C LEU A 36 -2.72 -9.94 8.86
N SER A 37 -3.96 -9.45 9.01
CA SER A 37 -5.09 -10.29 9.40
C SER A 37 -5.40 -11.34 8.31
N PHE A 38 -5.38 -10.94 7.04
CA PHE A 38 -5.51 -11.87 5.92
C PHE A 38 -4.37 -12.89 5.84
N LEU A 39 -3.13 -12.47 6.10
CA LEU A 39 -1.99 -13.36 6.10
C LEU A 39 -2.09 -14.43 7.20
N VAL A 40 -2.50 -14.03 8.41
CA VAL A 40 -2.76 -14.98 9.52
C VAL A 40 -3.92 -15.91 9.17
N GLN A 41 -5.02 -15.39 8.61
CA GLN A 41 -6.15 -16.20 8.16
C GLN A 41 -5.71 -17.23 7.11
N TYR A 42 -4.88 -16.85 6.15
CA TYR A 42 -4.38 -17.75 5.12
C TYR A 42 -3.50 -18.87 5.71
N PHE A 43 -2.65 -18.56 6.69
CA PHE A 43 -1.86 -19.57 7.38
C PHE A 43 -2.71 -20.56 8.17
N LEU A 44 -3.82 -20.10 8.76
CA LEU A 44 -4.77 -20.99 9.45
C LEU A 44 -5.51 -21.92 8.48
N LEU A 45 -5.84 -21.44 7.28
CA LEU A 45 -6.54 -22.23 6.26
C LEU A 45 -5.60 -23.21 5.53
N TYR A 46 -4.33 -22.85 5.36
CA TYR A 46 -3.34 -23.60 4.58
C TYR A 46 -2.06 -23.88 5.40
N PRO A 47 -2.14 -24.77 6.41
CA PRO A 47 -0.99 -25.07 7.26
C PRO A 47 0.19 -25.68 6.48
N GLU A 48 -0.07 -26.35 5.36
CA GLU A 48 0.99 -26.88 4.49
C GLU A 48 1.83 -25.75 3.87
N VAL A 49 1.21 -24.65 3.46
CA VAL A 49 1.94 -23.48 2.92
C VAL A 49 2.79 -22.84 4.02
N GLN A 50 2.25 -22.73 5.24
CA GLN A 50 2.99 -22.23 6.39
C GLN A 50 4.24 -23.08 6.71
N LYS A 51 4.14 -24.42 6.64
CA LYS A 51 5.29 -25.32 6.81
C LYS A 51 6.37 -25.09 5.75
N HIS A 52 5.98 -24.89 4.49
CA HIS A 52 6.94 -24.63 3.41
C HIS A 52 7.67 -23.30 3.60
N ILE A 53 6.95 -22.25 4.02
CA ILE A 53 7.56 -20.95 4.37
C ILE A 53 8.54 -21.11 5.53
N GLN A 54 8.16 -21.81 6.60
CA GLN A 54 9.05 -22.05 7.74
C GLN A 54 10.32 -22.79 7.33
N LYS A 55 10.19 -23.81 6.47
CA LYS A 55 11.34 -24.55 5.94
C LYS A 55 12.27 -23.65 5.11
N GLU A 56 11.72 -22.80 4.25
CA GLU A 56 12.52 -21.84 3.47
C GLU A 56 13.25 -20.84 4.38
N ILE A 57 12.57 -20.33 5.42
CA ILE A 57 13.18 -19.44 6.42
C ILE A 57 14.34 -20.16 7.13
N ASP A 58 14.13 -21.40 7.57
CA ASP A 58 15.16 -22.18 8.25
C ASP A 58 16.36 -22.47 7.35
N GLU A 59 16.15 -22.65 6.04
CA GLU A 59 17.21 -22.88 5.05
C GLU A 59 18.02 -21.62 4.73
N VAL A 60 17.37 -20.45 4.61
CA VAL A 60 18.03 -19.18 4.22
C VAL A 60 18.64 -18.45 5.42
N VAL A 61 17.86 -18.31 6.49
CA VAL A 61 18.21 -17.49 7.65
C VAL A 61 18.97 -18.32 8.68
N GLY A 62 18.55 -19.57 8.87
CA GLY A 62 19.02 -20.47 9.91
C GLY A 62 18.45 -20.15 11.29
N ALA A 63 18.49 -21.12 12.21
CA ALA A 63 17.84 -21.02 13.53
C ALA A 63 18.49 -20.06 14.55
N ARG A 64 19.59 -19.38 14.20
CA ARG A 64 20.39 -18.58 15.16
C ARG A 64 20.11 -17.08 15.11
N ARG A 65 19.44 -16.57 14.08
CA ARG A 65 19.22 -15.13 13.87
C ARG A 65 17.81 -14.85 13.36
N LEU A 66 17.36 -13.62 13.56
CA LEU A 66 16.14 -13.11 12.93
C LEU A 66 16.41 -12.78 11.46
N SER A 67 15.36 -12.82 10.64
CA SER A 67 15.40 -12.38 9.26
C SER A 67 15.66 -10.88 9.16
N ILE A 68 16.48 -10.49 8.19
CA ILE A 68 16.74 -9.10 7.81
C ILE A 68 16.20 -8.86 6.39
N LEU A 69 16.10 -7.60 5.98
CA LEU A 69 15.52 -7.26 4.68
C LEU A 69 16.35 -7.82 3.52
N GLU A 70 17.66 -7.96 3.70
CA GLU A 70 18.58 -8.54 2.74
C GLU A 70 18.34 -10.03 2.50
N ASP A 71 17.65 -10.74 3.41
CA ASP A 71 17.29 -12.14 3.22
C ASP A 71 16.09 -12.32 2.30
N CYS A 72 15.24 -11.29 2.17
CA CYS A 72 14.00 -11.37 1.39
C CYS A 72 14.27 -11.76 -0.08
N GLN A 73 15.40 -11.33 -0.65
CA GLN A 73 15.78 -11.67 -2.03
C GLN A 73 16.06 -13.17 -2.24
N PHE A 74 16.36 -13.91 -1.16
CA PHE A 74 16.64 -15.34 -1.20
C PHE A 74 15.42 -16.19 -0.82
N MET A 75 14.32 -15.57 -0.40
CA MET A 75 13.09 -16.24 0.04
C MET A 75 11.98 -16.10 -1.02
N SER A 76 12.23 -16.66 -2.21
CA SER A 76 11.33 -16.51 -3.36
C SER A 76 9.94 -17.12 -3.12
N TYR A 77 9.83 -18.22 -2.36
CA TYR A 77 8.54 -18.85 -2.07
C TYR A 77 7.71 -18.02 -1.10
N THR A 78 8.33 -17.48 -0.06
CA THR A 78 7.69 -16.57 0.89
C THR A 78 7.23 -15.29 0.19
N GLU A 79 8.07 -14.69 -0.66
CA GLU A 79 7.70 -13.51 -1.44
C GLU A 79 6.53 -13.80 -2.39
N ALA A 80 6.57 -14.93 -3.11
CA ALA A 80 5.49 -15.35 -3.98
C ALA A 80 4.18 -15.56 -3.21
N THR A 81 4.24 -16.15 -2.01
CA THR A 81 3.05 -16.38 -1.18
C THR A 81 2.44 -15.06 -0.71
N ILE A 82 3.24 -14.12 -0.23
CA ILE A 82 2.76 -12.79 0.18
C ILE A 82 2.11 -12.08 -1.01
N ARG A 83 2.74 -12.11 -2.19
CA ARG A 83 2.19 -11.52 -3.42
C ARG A 83 0.85 -12.17 -3.80
N GLU A 84 0.73 -13.48 -3.66
CA GLU A 84 -0.50 -14.20 -3.98
C GLU A 84 -1.64 -13.87 -3.00
N ILE A 85 -1.33 -13.75 -1.70
CA ILE A 85 -2.30 -13.32 -0.69
C ILE A 85 -2.80 -11.92 -1.03
N LEU A 86 -1.91 -10.98 -1.37
CA LEU A 86 -2.30 -9.62 -1.78
C LEU A 86 -3.08 -9.59 -3.10
N ARG A 87 -2.87 -10.56 -4.00
CA ARG A 87 -3.65 -10.72 -5.23
C ARG A 87 -5.06 -11.20 -4.94
N ILE A 88 -5.23 -12.17 -4.04
CA ILE A 88 -6.54 -12.72 -3.66
C ILE A 88 -7.31 -11.68 -2.84
N GLU A 89 -6.69 -11.15 -1.80
CA GLU A 89 -7.26 -10.17 -0.88
C GLU A 89 -6.95 -8.76 -1.35
N THR A 90 -7.46 -8.42 -2.54
CA THR A 90 -7.27 -7.08 -3.10
C THR A 90 -8.07 -6.06 -2.28
N LEU A 91 -7.38 -5.31 -1.42
CA LEU A 91 -7.98 -4.27 -0.55
C LEU A 91 -8.73 -3.16 -1.30
N VAL A 92 -8.29 -2.85 -2.52
CA VAL A 92 -8.88 -1.79 -3.36
C VAL A 92 -9.09 -2.33 -4.79
N PRO A 93 -10.12 -3.16 -5.02
CA PRO A 93 -10.30 -3.85 -6.30
C PRO A 93 -10.55 -2.90 -7.47
N SER A 94 -11.10 -1.71 -7.21
CA SER A 94 -11.41 -0.69 -8.21
C SER A 94 -10.37 0.43 -8.31
N SER A 95 -9.24 0.34 -7.60
CA SER A 95 -8.32 1.47 -7.39
C SER A 95 -9.05 2.74 -6.87
N VAL A 96 -8.34 3.86 -6.78
CA VAL A 96 -8.95 5.16 -6.51
C VAL A 96 -9.74 5.59 -7.76
N PRO A 97 -10.94 6.18 -7.64
CA PRO A 97 -11.64 6.71 -8.79
C PRO A 97 -10.81 7.77 -9.53
N HIS A 98 -10.61 7.58 -10.84
CA HIS A 98 -9.91 8.53 -11.69
C HIS A 98 -10.91 9.32 -12.53
N LYS A 99 -10.62 10.60 -12.80
CA LYS A 99 -11.41 11.48 -13.68
C LYS A 99 -10.58 11.93 -14.87
N SER A 100 -11.19 11.95 -16.06
CA SER A 100 -10.55 12.52 -17.24
C SER A 100 -10.55 14.05 -17.19
N LEU A 101 -9.36 14.66 -17.29
CA LEU A 101 -9.19 16.12 -17.37
C LEU A 101 -9.37 16.65 -18.79
N VAL A 102 -9.35 15.77 -19.80
CA VAL A 102 -9.51 16.09 -21.22
C VAL A 102 -10.37 15.01 -21.88
N ASP A 103 -11.16 15.37 -22.90
CA ASP A 103 -11.91 14.38 -23.67
C ASP A 103 -10.95 13.32 -24.23
N THR A 104 -11.16 12.07 -23.81
CA THR A 104 -10.27 10.95 -24.13
C THR A 104 -11.08 9.77 -24.63
N GLU A 105 -10.63 9.14 -25.72
CA GLU A 105 -11.22 7.92 -26.24
C GLU A 105 -10.44 6.71 -25.73
N LEU A 106 -11.10 5.87 -24.93
CA LEU A 106 -10.54 4.61 -24.45
C LEU A 106 -11.19 3.45 -25.21
N ARG A 107 -10.42 2.89 -26.16
CA ARG A 107 -10.83 1.83 -27.10
C ARG A 107 -12.10 2.17 -27.89
N VAL A 108 -13.28 1.98 -27.30
CA VAL A 108 -14.60 2.15 -27.92
C VAL A 108 -15.50 3.13 -27.15
N ILE A 109 -15.05 3.61 -25.99
CA ILE A 109 -15.83 4.51 -25.12
C ILE A 109 -15.19 5.90 -25.15
N ARG A 110 -15.97 6.91 -25.55
CA ARG A 110 -15.60 8.32 -25.44
C ARG A 110 -15.96 8.80 -24.03
N SER A 111 -14.96 9.14 -23.22
CA SER A 111 -15.16 9.74 -21.90
C SER A 111 -15.12 11.26 -22.02
N PRO A 112 -16.26 11.96 -21.85
CA PRO A 112 -16.28 13.42 -21.93
C PRO A 112 -15.71 14.04 -20.65
N ARG A 113 -15.06 15.20 -20.79
CA ARG A 113 -14.65 16.04 -19.66
C ARG A 113 -15.90 16.53 -18.94
N ILE A 114 -16.05 16.13 -17.67
CA ILE A 114 -17.16 16.55 -16.81
C ILE A 114 -16.81 17.94 -16.23
N HIS A 115 -17.64 18.95 -16.52
CA HIS A 115 -17.50 20.33 -16.01
C HIS A 115 -17.44 20.41 -14.49
#